data_AF-A0A846U2D0-F1
#
_entry.id   AF-A0A846U2D0-F1
#
_cell.length_a   1.000
_cell.length_b   1.000
_cell.length_c   1.000
_cell.angle_alpha   90.00
_cell.angle_beta   90.00
_cell.angle_gamma   90.00
#
_symmetry.space_group_name_H-M   'P 1'
#
loop_
_entity.id
_entity.type
_entity.pdbx_description
1 polymer ?
#
loop_
_entity_poly.entity_id
_entity_poly.type
_entity_poly.pdbx_seq_one_letter_code
_entity_poly.pdbx_strand_id
1 'polypeptide(L)'
;MDGVILANSLVSLRGTDLRMVYALLCRTNIVDLLSSKTRDVFSKDNGDHFTKHLEGEVKKLENIDDRVIQVDLFLEITSLLKLRGMKYTLEKEIVDQSTNVVRDVYQQYKKQDKQFRAFSEKQANSTMLQQMIQFQMSKVFSELDDSFNDFSIEDQTKFAEQVNDYIHSLPEEKQQKIKEKLGLNDLSDEMVRKTIAASGTSVVFAIIVEVSGFAFYTTATTLVASFAGLFGLTLPFGFYTGLTSTVAVLANPLFIIPMLLGGGYLLYNHQNKSLKSKLLPIIIMQISLPYMSNGGESVSFHPFLQEWEGRYENDVELREELEKIAREQDFVRKQISDCEKRIKDLNARVMSEEGVLESEKQRIKSALKFADLSQLKVSEPFSKRMQLYLNTLEEISSIMRSKKVSNSSSGFFERIGNSLTNFSSSLDIKEKEKIADSYLDMMVDDVLHSQSSFKENERNAVLSSRRILQELLRKKADDAVQKAELQEELSRLNSENSRFSKKIKTLEKENYGLADLFTKI
;
A
#
# COMPACT_ATOMS: atom_id res chain seq x y z
N MET A 1 33.48 9.94 9.38
CA MET A 1 33.43 10.33 10.82
C MET A 1 32.01 10.67 11.23
N ASP A 2 31.35 11.66 10.60
CA ASP A 2 29.97 12.07 10.99
C ASP A 2 28.93 10.94 10.96
N GLY A 3 28.93 10.08 9.93
CA GLY A 3 27.99 8.96 9.86
C GLY A 3 28.23 7.89 10.93
N VAL A 4 29.48 7.68 11.35
CA VAL A 4 29.82 6.76 12.45
C VAL A 4 29.26 7.31 13.76
N ILE A 5 29.47 8.61 14.01
CA ILE A 5 28.95 9.26 15.22
C ILE A 5 27.43 9.14 15.23
N LEU A 6 26.72 9.57 14.18
CA LEU A 6 25.26 9.52 14.16
C LEU A 6 24.71 8.09 14.29
N ALA A 7 25.32 7.11 13.61
CA ALA A 7 24.89 5.71 13.69
C ALA A 7 25.05 5.14 15.11
N ASN A 8 26.22 5.33 15.72
CA ASN A 8 26.46 4.89 17.10
C ASN A 8 25.54 5.60 18.08
N SER A 9 25.37 6.91 17.91
CA SER A 9 24.47 7.72 18.72
C SER A 9 23.05 7.20 18.71
N LEU A 10 22.50 6.94 17.52
CA LEU A 10 21.16 6.40 17.35
C LEU A 10 20.99 5.03 18.03
N VAL A 11 21.94 4.10 17.84
CA VAL A 11 21.87 2.74 18.39
C VAL A 11 22.13 2.71 19.90
N SER A 12 22.86 3.70 20.43
CA SER A 12 23.11 3.85 21.86
C SER A 12 21.98 4.56 22.61
N LEU A 13 21.09 5.26 21.91
CA LEU A 13 20.01 6.04 22.53
C LEU A 13 18.95 5.10 23.11
N ARG A 14 18.63 5.22 24.40
CA ARG A 14 17.75 4.30 25.14
C ARG A 14 16.76 5.04 26.02
N GLY A 15 15.77 4.33 26.55
CA GLY A 15 14.90 4.83 27.62
C GLY A 15 14.09 6.07 27.24
N THR A 16 13.98 7.01 28.18
CA THR A 16 13.16 8.22 28.03
C THR A 16 13.66 9.13 26.90
N ASP A 17 14.98 9.27 26.74
CA ASP A 17 15.57 10.15 25.71
C ASP A 17 15.23 9.68 24.30
N LEU A 18 15.31 8.37 24.05
CA LEU A 18 14.89 7.77 22.79
C LEU A 18 13.42 8.03 22.48
N ARG A 19 12.55 7.82 23.48
CA ARG A 19 11.11 8.03 23.34
C ARG A 19 10.78 9.51 23.14
N MET A 20 11.53 10.41 23.78
CA MET A 20 11.36 11.85 23.62
C MET A 20 11.70 12.30 22.20
N VAL A 21 12.87 11.91 21.69
CA VAL A 21 13.30 12.21 20.33
C VAL A 21 12.32 11.63 19.31
N TYR A 22 11.91 10.38 19.52
CA TYR A 22 10.93 9.72 18.65
C TYR A 22 9.57 10.42 18.70
N ALA A 23 9.04 10.73 19.89
CA ALA A 23 7.76 11.40 20.02
C ALA A 23 7.81 12.78 19.36
N LEU A 24 8.90 13.53 19.55
CA LEU A 24 9.11 14.84 18.96
C LEU A 24 9.08 14.78 17.43
N LEU A 25 9.74 13.81 16.80
CA LEU A 25 9.77 13.70 15.34
C LEU A 25 8.53 13.01 14.76
N CYS A 26 8.07 11.92 15.37
CA CYS A 26 7.11 10.98 14.79
C CYS A 26 5.68 11.25 15.24
N ARG A 27 5.48 11.71 16.49
CA ARG A 27 4.16 11.87 17.12
C ARG A 27 3.66 13.31 17.17
N THR A 28 4.53 14.31 17.03
CA THR A 28 4.08 15.71 16.96
C THR A 28 3.64 16.12 15.56
N ASN A 29 2.58 16.92 15.51
CA ASN A 29 2.13 17.57 14.30
C ASN A 29 1.85 19.07 14.50
N ILE A 30 1.67 19.79 13.40
CA ILE A 30 1.48 21.25 13.41
C ILE A 30 0.26 21.71 14.23
N VAL A 31 -0.76 20.88 14.42
CA VAL A 31 -1.93 21.19 15.26
C VAL A 31 -1.60 21.04 16.74
N ASP A 32 -0.83 20.02 17.12
CA ASP A 32 -0.35 19.87 18.49
C ASP A 32 0.47 21.10 18.90
N LEU A 33 1.27 21.63 17.96
CA LEU A 33 2.06 22.87 18.15
C LEU A 33 1.21 24.14 18.24
N LEU A 34 0.07 24.20 17.58
CA LEU A 34 -0.86 25.34 17.68
C LEU A 34 -1.60 25.38 19.01
N SER A 35 -1.89 24.20 19.55
CA SER A 35 -2.68 24.07 20.76
C SER A 35 -1.99 24.72 21.96
N SER A 36 -0.65 24.72 22.02
CA SER A 36 0.10 25.44 23.06
C SER A 36 -0.06 26.96 22.91
N LYS A 37 0.29 27.55 21.75
CA LYS A 37 0.24 29.02 21.57
C LYS A 37 -1.17 29.63 21.66
N THR A 38 -2.23 28.90 21.31
CA THR A 38 -3.60 29.44 21.33
C THR A 38 -4.31 29.25 22.66
N ARG A 39 -4.10 28.15 23.40
CA ARG A 39 -4.73 27.97 24.71
C ARG A 39 -4.01 28.74 25.81
N ASP A 40 -2.69 28.86 25.75
CA ASP A 40 -1.91 29.59 26.76
C ASP A 40 -2.26 31.09 26.81
N VAL A 41 -2.80 31.66 25.73
CA VAL A 41 -3.32 33.04 25.70
C VAL A 41 -4.71 33.17 26.34
N PHE A 42 -5.48 32.07 26.44
CA PHE A 42 -6.87 32.06 26.92
C PHE A 42 -7.07 31.34 28.26
N SER A 43 -6.14 30.53 28.75
CA SER A 43 -6.19 29.88 30.07
C SER A 43 -5.16 30.45 31.04
N LYS A 44 -5.58 30.71 32.29
CA LYS A 44 -4.72 31.08 33.43
C LYS A 44 -3.86 29.92 33.97
N ASP A 45 -3.66 28.86 33.19
CA ASP A 45 -2.92 27.67 33.60
C ASP A 45 -1.50 27.80 33.03
N ASN A 46 -0.50 28.00 33.90
CA ASN A 46 0.89 28.36 33.55
C ASN A 46 1.72 27.19 32.98
N GLY A 47 1.11 26.11 32.46
CA GLY A 47 1.82 24.91 32.04
C GLY A 47 1.81 24.72 30.52
N ASP A 48 2.99 24.60 29.90
CA ASP A 48 3.15 24.38 28.44
C ASP A 48 2.41 23.11 27.99
N HIS A 49 1.29 23.30 27.28
CA HIS A 49 0.46 22.21 26.77
C HIS A 49 1.19 21.30 25.78
N PHE A 50 2.20 21.82 25.07
CA PHE A 50 3.01 21.01 24.16
C PHE A 50 3.85 20.01 24.95
N THR A 51 4.50 20.45 26.03
CA THR A 51 5.30 19.57 26.90
C THR A 51 4.42 18.47 27.49
N LYS A 52 3.23 18.81 28.02
CA LYS A 52 2.28 17.80 28.53
C LYS A 52 1.84 16.80 27.46
N HIS A 53 1.59 17.25 26.24
CA HIS A 53 1.24 16.38 25.12
C HIS A 53 2.40 15.42 24.78
N LEU A 54 3.61 15.96 24.67
CA LEU A 54 4.81 15.20 24.35
C LEU A 54 5.13 14.16 25.43
N GLU A 55 5.02 14.50 26.71
CA GLU A 55 5.14 13.56 27.82
C GLU A 55 4.06 12.46 27.76
N GLY A 56 2.84 12.82 27.34
CA GLY A 56 1.76 11.87 27.08
C GLY A 56 2.11 10.87 25.97
N GLU A 57 2.70 11.34 24.87
CA GLU A 57 3.18 10.47 23.79
C GLU A 57 4.36 9.59 24.24
N VAL A 58 5.30 10.12 25.03
CA VAL A 58 6.40 9.35 25.61
C VAL A 58 5.89 8.21 26.49
N LYS A 59 4.89 8.45 27.34
CA LYS A 59 4.26 7.41 28.17
C LYS A 59 3.61 6.31 27.34
N LYS A 60 3.01 6.63 26.19
CA LYS A 60 2.46 5.60 25.28
C LYS A 60 3.52 4.66 24.71
N LEU A 61 4.79 5.07 24.70
CA LEU A 61 5.91 4.31 24.17
C LEU A 61 6.67 3.52 25.26
N GLU A 62 6.29 3.63 26.54
CA GLU A 62 7.02 3.03 27.67
C GLU A 62 7.22 1.51 27.52
N ASN A 63 6.22 0.80 27.00
CA ASN A 63 6.24 -0.65 26.81
C ASN A 63 6.80 -1.12 25.45
N ILE A 64 7.23 -0.21 24.59
CA ILE A 64 7.84 -0.56 23.30
C ILE A 64 9.33 -0.75 23.50
N ASP A 65 9.89 -1.82 22.94
CA ASP A 65 11.33 -2.13 23.02
C ASP A 65 12.15 -1.03 22.32
N ASP A 66 13.25 -0.62 22.93
CA ASP A 66 14.11 0.44 22.42
C ASP A 66 14.61 0.13 21.00
N ARG A 67 14.91 -1.13 20.66
CA ARG A 67 15.39 -1.47 19.30
C ARG A 67 14.36 -1.16 18.22
N VAL A 68 13.07 -1.35 18.53
CA VAL A 68 11.95 -1.04 17.62
C VAL A 68 11.91 0.46 17.36
N ILE A 69 11.98 1.27 18.41
CA ILE A 69 11.94 2.73 18.31
C ILE A 69 13.19 3.27 17.59
N GLN A 70 14.38 2.69 17.83
CA GLN A 70 15.61 3.06 17.13
C GLN A 70 15.49 2.84 15.62
N VAL A 71 15.00 1.68 15.20
CA VAL A 71 14.76 1.38 13.78
C VAL A 71 13.71 2.32 13.21
N ASP A 72 12.56 2.51 13.87
CA ASP A 72 11.51 3.40 13.37
C ASP A 72 11.99 4.84 13.24
N LEU A 73 12.78 5.34 14.20
CA LEU A 73 13.36 6.68 14.18
C LEU A 73 14.31 6.85 12.98
N PHE A 74 15.18 5.87 12.74
CA PHE A 74 16.09 5.86 11.60
C PHE A 74 15.35 5.91 10.26
N LEU A 75 14.30 5.09 10.13
CA LEU A 75 13.49 5.01 8.93
C LEU A 75 12.67 6.28 8.70
N GLU A 76 12.14 6.91 9.75
CA GLU A 76 11.42 8.19 9.64
C GLU A 76 12.36 9.31 9.18
N ILE A 77 13.57 9.41 9.74
CA ILE A 77 14.57 10.39 9.30
C ILE A 77 14.93 10.18 7.82
N THR A 78 15.16 8.93 7.43
CA THR A 78 15.44 8.51 6.06
C THR A 78 14.28 8.85 5.10
N SER A 79 13.03 8.66 5.54
CA SER A 79 11.79 8.98 4.81
C SER A 79 11.56 10.48 4.62
N LEU A 80 11.85 11.28 5.65
CA LEU A 80 11.74 12.73 5.59
C LEU A 80 12.70 13.32 4.56
N LEU A 81 13.92 12.78 4.51
CA LEU A 81 14.96 13.15 3.54
C LEU A 81 14.78 12.51 2.17
N LYS A 82 13.87 11.53 2.04
CA LYS A 82 13.64 10.75 0.82
C LYS A 82 14.91 10.02 0.34
N LEU A 83 15.73 9.56 1.29
CA LEU A 83 16.90 8.76 0.96
C LEU A 83 16.45 7.35 0.59
N ARG A 84 17.05 6.76 -0.45
CA ARG A 84 16.74 5.40 -0.85
C ARG A 84 17.01 4.42 0.30
N GLY A 85 16.10 3.47 0.51
CA GLY A 85 16.31 2.35 1.43
C GLY A 85 17.46 1.44 1.01
N MET A 86 18.20 0.93 2.00
CA MET A 86 19.21 -0.12 1.81
C MET A 86 18.85 -1.35 2.66
N LYS A 87 19.58 -2.44 2.47
CA LYS A 87 19.29 -3.71 3.16
C LYS A 87 19.53 -3.63 4.66
N TYR A 88 20.36 -2.71 5.15
CA TYR A 88 20.72 -2.52 6.55
C TYR A 88 20.99 -3.82 7.32
N THR A 89 21.56 -4.83 6.67
CA THR A 89 22.00 -6.08 7.30
C THR A 89 23.44 -6.00 7.79
N LEU A 90 24.15 -4.92 7.41
CA LEU A 90 25.51 -4.65 7.84
C LEU A 90 25.60 -3.29 8.54
N GLU A 91 26.42 -3.20 9.58
CA GLU A 91 26.73 -1.93 10.28
C GLU A 91 27.16 -0.83 9.30
N LYS A 92 28.00 -1.18 8.32
CA LYS A 92 28.49 -0.26 7.31
C LYS A 92 27.35 0.42 6.53
N GLU A 93 26.27 -0.31 6.23
CA GLU A 93 25.12 0.26 5.50
C GLU A 93 24.39 1.30 6.35
N ILE A 94 24.29 1.09 7.67
CA ILE A 94 23.70 2.06 8.61
C ILE A 94 24.61 3.29 8.73
N VAL A 95 25.93 3.10 8.79
CA VAL A 95 26.92 4.20 8.81
C VAL A 95 26.90 5.02 7.52
N ASP A 96 26.83 4.36 6.37
CA ASP A 96 26.77 5.01 5.06
C ASP A 96 25.46 5.81 4.92
N GLN A 97 24.33 5.24 5.38
CA GLN A 97 23.06 5.97 5.38
C GLN A 97 23.07 7.15 6.35
N SER A 98 23.62 6.98 7.56
CA SER A 98 23.80 8.06 8.53
C SER A 98 24.68 9.17 7.97
N THR A 99 25.69 8.84 7.15
CA THR A 99 26.49 9.85 6.43
C THR A 99 25.63 10.65 5.44
N ASN A 100 24.74 9.98 4.70
CA ASN A 100 23.81 10.65 3.79
C ASN A 100 22.82 11.53 4.56
N VAL A 101 22.30 11.06 5.70
CA VAL A 101 21.43 11.82 6.60
C VAL A 101 22.10 13.12 7.04
N VAL A 102 23.32 13.04 7.61
CA VAL A 102 24.04 14.24 8.07
C VAL A 102 24.25 15.23 6.92
N ARG A 103 24.68 14.74 5.75
CA ARG A 103 24.92 15.58 4.57
C ARG A 103 23.66 16.30 4.13
N ASP A 104 22.55 15.58 3.99
CA ASP A 104 21.30 16.15 3.47
C ASP A 104 20.65 17.11 4.45
N VAL A 105 20.66 16.80 5.76
CA VAL A 105 20.20 17.72 6.80
C VAL A 105 21.05 18.98 6.80
N TYR A 106 22.38 18.86 6.75
CA TYR A 106 23.29 20.02 6.71
C TYR A 106 23.02 20.91 5.50
N GLN A 107 22.87 20.33 4.31
CA GLN A 107 22.60 21.08 3.07
C GLN A 107 21.23 21.77 3.11
N GLN A 108 20.19 21.08 3.59
CA GLN A 108 18.87 21.68 3.78
C GLN A 108 18.93 22.81 4.79
N TYR A 109 19.64 22.63 5.91
CA TYR A 109 19.73 23.64 6.95
C TYR A 109 20.49 24.88 6.47
N LYS A 110 21.64 24.69 5.79
CA LYS A 110 22.43 25.78 5.19
C LYS A 110 21.63 26.57 4.14
N LYS A 111 20.74 25.91 3.41
CA LYS A 111 19.86 26.57 2.42
C LYS A 111 18.75 27.38 3.09
N GLN A 112 18.19 26.88 4.18
CA GLN A 112 16.99 27.44 4.81
C GLN A 112 17.31 28.51 5.87
N ASP A 113 18.45 28.41 6.54
CA ASP A 113 18.83 29.31 7.64
C ASP A 113 20.06 30.15 7.28
N LYS A 114 19.84 31.46 7.11
CA LYS A 114 20.90 32.41 6.75
C LYS A 114 21.94 32.57 7.86
N GLN A 115 21.54 32.46 9.13
CA GLN A 115 22.45 32.58 10.27
C GLN A 115 23.33 31.34 10.37
N PHE A 116 22.75 30.15 10.20
CA PHE A 116 23.53 28.91 10.12
C PHE A 116 24.50 28.93 8.95
N ARG A 117 24.07 29.40 7.76
CA ARG A 117 24.97 29.54 6.62
C ARG A 117 26.18 30.42 6.94
N ALA A 118 25.94 31.61 7.48
CA ALA A 118 27.01 32.54 7.85
C ALA A 118 27.92 31.99 8.97
N PHE A 119 27.36 31.21 9.91
CA PHE A 119 28.12 30.51 10.94
C PHE A 119 29.02 29.42 10.33
N SER A 120 28.44 28.54 9.51
CA SER A 120 29.12 27.39 8.90
C SER A 120 30.29 27.79 7.99
N GLU A 121 30.17 28.92 7.28
CA GLU A 121 31.21 29.43 6.38
C GLU A 121 32.44 29.96 7.13
N LYS A 122 32.30 30.31 8.41
CA LYS A 122 33.40 30.80 9.25
C LYS A 122 34.17 29.67 9.95
N GLN A 123 33.68 28.44 9.90
CA GLN A 123 34.14 27.35 10.77
C GLN A 123 34.82 26.21 10.01
N ALA A 124 35.97 26.51 9.39
CA ALA A 124 36.65 25.62 8.44
C ALA A 124 37.12 24.27 9.01
N ASN A 125 37.30 24.14 10.33
CA ASN A 125 37.93 22.97 10.97
C ASN A 125 36.95 22.02 11.67
N SER A 126 35.65 22.23 11.55
CA SER A 126 34.62 21.38 12.16
C SER A 126 33.87 20.56 11.13
N THR A 127 33.46 19.34 11.50
CA THR A 127 32.64 18.48 10.63
C THR A 127 31.22 19.03 10.45
N MET A 128 30.44 18.49 9.50
CA MET A 128 29.06 18.96 9.26
C MET A 128 28.18 18.75 10.50
N LEU A 129 28.31 17.59 11.13
CA LEU A 129 27.58 17.27 12.36
C LEU A 129 27.95 18.22 13.50
N GLN A 130 29.25 18.44 13.71
CA GLN A 130 29.75 19.34 14.74
C GLN A 130 29.23 20.77 14.52
N GLN A 131 29.28 21.29 13.30
CA GLN A 131 28.76 22.63 13.00
C GLN A 131 27.27 22.76 13.32
N MET A 132 26.46 21.75 13.00
CA MET A 132 25.02 21.76 13.35
C MET A 132 24.80 21.77 14.85
N ILE A 133 25.48 20.90 15.60
CA ILE A 133 25.39 20.83 17.06
C ILE A 133 25.81 22.17 17.68
N GLN A 134 26.95 22.72 17.26
CA GLN A 134 27.48 23.96 17.82
C GLN A 134 26.52 25.13 17.62
N PHE A 135 25.98 25.26 16.41
CA PHE A 135 25.01 26.31 16.11
C PHE A 135 23.71 26.13 16.90
N GLN A 136 23.16 24.92 16.95
CA GLN A 136 21.93 24.64 17.70
C GLN A 136 22.11 24.89 19.19
N MET A 137 23.22 24.47 19.78
CA MET A 137 23.52 24.77 21.19
C MET A 137 23.65 26.27 21.42
N SER A 138 24.34 27.01 20.55
CA SER A 138 24.42 28.48 20.68
C SER A 138 23.04 29.14 20.66
N LYS A 139 22.11 28.58 19.89
CA LYS A 139 20.72 29.01 19.84
C LYS A 139 19.97 28.65 21.11
N VAL A 140 20.15 27.44 21.65
CA VAL A 140 19.59 27.06 22.96
C VAL A 140 20.03 28.06 24.02
N PHE A 141 21.32 28.33 24.17
CA PHE A 141 21.81 29.32 25.15
C PHE A 141 21.35 30.75 24.87
N SER A 142 21.14 31.13 23.61
CA SER A 142 20.54 32.44 23.31
C SER A 142 19.09 32.53 23.79
N GLU A 143 18.28 31.48 23.64
CA GLU A 143 16.91 31.46 24.15
C GLU A 143 16.87 31.35 25.69
N LEU A 144 17.92 30.79 26.30
CA LEU A 144 18.08 30.73 27.75
C LEU A 144 18.26 32.13 28.36
N ASP A 145 18.91 33.05 27.66
CA ASP A 145 19.11 34.43 28.14
C ASP A 145 17.79 35.11 28.51
N ASP A 146 16.78 34.92 27.66
CA ASP A 146 15.47 35.54 27.82
C ASP A 146 14.71 34.95 29.02
N SER A 147 14.94 33.68 29.35
CA SER A 147 14.23 32.96 30.42
C SER A 147 14.97 32.93 31.76
N PHE A 148 16.30 33.10 31.77
CA PHE A 148 17.13 32.88 32.95
C PHE A 148 16.73 33.80 34.13
N ASN A 149 16.38 35.05 33.83
CA ASN A 149 15.99 36.02 34.84
C ASN A 149 14.61 35.74 35.46
N ASP A 150 13.77 34.96 34.78
CA ASP A 150 12.43 34.60 35.26
C ASP A 150 12.46 33.41 36.24
N PHE A 151 13.63 32.79 36.43
CA PHE A 151 13.79 31.62 37.28
C PHE A 151 13.92 31.94 38.76
N SER A 152 13.63 30.93 39.57
CA SER A 152 13.91 31.01 40.99
C SER A 152 15.42 31.17 41.21
N ILE A 153 15.79 31.84 42.30
CA ILE A 153 17.20 31.98 42.69
C ILE A 153 17.87 30.62 42.90
N GLU A 154 17.11 29.62 43.35
CA GLU A 154 17.59 28.24 43.50
C GLU A 154 17.97 27.66 42.14
N ASP A 155 17.10 27.75 41.14
CA ASP A 155 17.35 27.22 39.79
C ASP A 155 18.49 27.96 39.07
N GLN A 156 18.56 29.28 39.22
CA GLN A 156 19.69 30.08 38.69
C GLN A 156 21.02 29.66 39.32
N THR A 157 21.02 29.38 40.63
CA THR A 157 22.22 28.96 41.36
C THR A 157 22.63 27.55 40.92
N LYS A 158 21.68 26.62 40.80
CA LYS A 158 21.91 25.26 40.32
C LYS A 158 22.49 25.21 38.90
N PHE A 159 22.02 26.10 38.01
CA PHE A 159 22.60 26.26 36.68
C PHE A 159 24.04 26.81 36.76
N ALA A 160 24.26 27.84 37.57
CA ALA A 160 25.58 28.44 37.74
C ALA A 160 26.60 27.45 38.34
N GLU A 161 26.19 26.63 39.30
CA GLU A 161 26.99 25.54 39.88
C GLU A 161 27.50 24.59 38.80
N GLN A 162 26.64 24.13 37.89
CA GLN A 162 27.08 23.21 36.84
C GLN A 162 28.01 23.85 35.81
N VAL A 163 27.78 25.13 35.49
CA VAL A 163 28.72 25.90 34.65
C VAL A 163 30.07 25.99 35.36
N ASN A 164 30.05 26.24 36.67
CA ASN A 164 31.26 26.38 37.48
C ASN A 164 32.00 25.04 37.63
N ASP A 165 31.29 23.94 37.88
CA ASP A 165 31.82 22.57 37.92
C ASP A 165 32.56 22.22 36.63
N TYR A 166 31.97 22.58 35.48
CA TYR A 166 32.65 22.40 34.21
C TYR A 166 33.93 23.22 34.13
N ILE A 167 33.89 24.50 34.50
CA ILE A 167 35.09 25.36 34.48
C ILE A 167 36.18 24.75 35.37
N HIS A 168 35.85 24.31 36.59
CA HIS A 168 36.80 23.67 37.51
C HIS A 168 37.36 22.34 37.01
N SER A 169 36.64 21.64 36.12
CA SER A 169 37.14 20.42 35.46
C SER A 169 38.24 20.69 34.42
N LEU A 170 38.40 21.94 33.98
CA LEU A 170 39.40 22.32 32.99
C LEU A 170 40.80 22.50 33.62
N PRO A 171 41.89 22.40 32.85
CA PRO A 171 43.22 22.78 33.32
C PRO A 171 43.26 24.24 33.81
N GLU A 172 44.08 24.52 34.84
CA GLU A 172 44.19 25.86 35.47
C GLU A 172 44.42 27.00 34.45
N GLU A 173 45.21 26.76 33.40
CA GLU A 173 45.44 27.75 32.33
C GLU A 173 44.13 28.16 31.62
N LYS A 174 43.24 27.20 31.38
CA LYS A 174 41.93 27.45 30.75
C LYS A 174 40.97 28.12 31.73
N GLN A 175 40.98 27.72 32.99
CA GLN A 175 40.20 28.37 34.05
C GLN A 175 40.55 29.86 34.15
N GLN A 176 41.85 30.17 34.18
CA GLN A 176 42.34 31.55 34.27
C GLN A 176 41.95 32.37 33.04
N LYS A 177 42.03 31.81 31.82
CA LYS A 177 41.56 32.48 30.61
C LYS A 177 40.05 32.76 30.62
N ILE A 178 39.24 31.82 31.11
CA ILE A 178 37.78 32.02 31.24
C ILE A 178 37.50 33.12 32.25
N LYS A 179 38.16 33.08 33.41
CA LYS A 179 38.06 34.09 34.47
C LYS A 179 38.41 35.50 33.97
N GLU A 180 39.51 35.63 33.24
CA GLU A 180 39.94 36.90 32.63
C GLU A 180 38.93 37.44 31.63
N LYS A 181 38.42 36.58 30.73
CA LYS A 181 37.44 36.97 29.71
C LYS A 181 36.07 37.32 30.28
N LEU A 182 35.67 36.68 31.37
CA LEU A 182 34.44 36.99 32.09
C LEU A 182 34.58 38.18 33.04
N GLY A 183 35.78 38.71 33.24
CA GLY A 183 36.04 39.80 34.18
C GLY A 183 35.80 39.40 35.65
N LEU A 184 36.02 38.14 35.99
CA LEU A 184 35.72 37.58 37.31
C LEU A 184 36.94 37.63 38.25
N ASN A 185 36.70 37.96 39.52
CA ASN A 185 37.74 37.95 40.56
C ASN A 185 37.94 36.57 41.21
N ASP A 186 36.91 35.71 41.16
CA ASP A 186 36.93 34.31 41.56
C ASP A 186 35.91 33.50 40.73
N LEU A 187 35.93 32.18 40.88
CA LEU A 187 35.00 31.23 40.25
C LEU A 187 34.09 30.62 41.33
N SER A 188 33.45 31.49 42.12
CA SER A 188 32.37 31.07 43.03
C SER A 188 31.03 30.99 42.29
N ASP A 189 30.14 30.09 42.71
CA ASP A 189 28.82 29.91 42.07
C ASP A 189 28.00 31.22 42.05
N GLU A 190 28.13 32.02 43.11
CA GLU A 190 27.46 33.32 43.20
C GLU A 190 27.98 34.31 42.15
N MET A 191 29.30 34.36 41.92
CA MET A 191 29.90 35.23 40.90
C MET A 191 29.57 34.75 39.49
N VAL A 192 29.59 33.44 39.24
CA VAL A 192 29.17 32.86 37.96
C VAL A 192 27.70 33.20 37.70
N ARG A 193 26.81 33.02 38.67
CA ARG A 193 25.38 33.38 38.58
C ARG A 193 25.19 34.87 38.29
N LYS A 194 25.87 35.75 39.03
CA LYS A 194 25.79 37.20 38.82
C LYS A 194 26.25 37.60 37.42
N THR A 195 27.31 36.98 36.92
CA THR A 195 27.82 37.25 35.56
C THR A 195 26.86 36.75 34.50
N ILE A 196 26.24 35.57 34.67
CA ILE A 196 25.20 35.07 33.78
C ILE A 196 23.99 36.04 33.77
N ALA A 197 23.52 36.48 34.93
CA ALA A 197 22.40 37.42 35.03
C ALA A 197 22.72 38.78 34.40
N ALA A 198 23.97 39.24 34.48
CA ALA A 198 24.40 40.55 33.95
C ALA A 198 24.74 40.51 32.46
N SER A 199 25.38 39.45 31.99
CA SER A 199 25.96 39.36 30.64
C SER A 199 25.18 38.45 29.69
N GLY A 200 24.26 37.63 30.22
CA GLY A 200 23.57 36.57 29.50
C GLY A 200 24.33 35.24 29.53
N THR A 201 23.59 34.13 29.58
CA THR A 201 24.09 32.75 29.42
C THR A 201 24.81 32.56 28.09
N SER A 202 24.36 33.17 26.98
CA SER A 202 24.96 33.01 25.66
C SER A 202 26.38 33.59 25.56
N VAL A 203 26.63 34.71 26.25
CA VAL A 203 27.96 35.35 26.32
C VAL A 203 28.91 34.48 27.14
N VAL A 204 28.45 34.01 28.30
CA VAL A 204 29.24 33.11 29.16
C VAL A 204 29.57 31.82 28.41
N PHE A 205 28.58 31.24 27.73
CA PHE A 205 28.74 30.06 26.89
C PHE A 205 29.76 30.28 25.77
N ALA A 206 29.66 31.40 25.03
CA ALA A 206 30.57 31.72 23.94
C ALA A 206 32.03 31.81 24.41
N ILE A 207 32.28 32.40 25.59
CA ILE A 207 33.62 32.48 26.19
C ILE A 207 34.15 31.09 26.55
N ILE A 208 33.32 30.24 27.19
CA ILE A 208 33.73 28.88 27.56
C ILE A 208 34.04 28.05 26.31
N VAL A 209 33.21 28.13 25.27
CA VAL A 209 33.44 27.48 23.97
C VAL A 209 34.76 27.96 23.36
N GLU A 210 35.02 29.26 23.36
CA GLU A 210 36.24 29.82 22.75
C GLU A 210 37.51 29.29 23.42
N VAL A 211 37.48 29.06 24.74
CA VAL A 211 38.63 28.54 25.50
C VAL A 211 38.70 27.01 25.49
N SER A 212 37.56 26.33 25.54
CA SER A 212 37.49 24.87 25.70
C SER A 212 37.43 24.12 24.37
N GLY A 213 36.97 24.78 23.31
CA GLY A 213 36.72 24.18 22.01
C GLY A 213 35.51 23.24 22.02
N PHE A 214 35.50 22.27 21.11
CA PHE A 214 34.35 21.38 20.92
C PHE A 214 34.03 20.49 22.14
N ALA A 215 35.01 20.23 23.00
CA ALA A 215 34.86 19.39 24.20
C ALA A 215 33.89 19.97 25.25
N PHE A 216 33.52 21.26 25.16
CA PHE A 216 32.48 21.80 26.00
C PHE A 216 31.08 21.38 25.55
N TYR A 217 30.85 21.20 24.25
CA TYR A 217 29.53 20.82 23.75
C TYR A 217 29.12 19.42 24.19
N THR A 218 30.09 18.54 24.48
CA THR A 218 29.82 17.20 24.99
C THR A 218 29.30 17.26 26.43
N THR A 219 29.83 18.14 27.27
CA THR A 219 29.36 18.34 28.67
C THR A 219 28.18 19.29 28.78
N ALA A 220 27.96 20.15 27.78
CA ALA A 220 26.83 21.07 27.73
C ALA A 220 25.46 20.37 27.69
N THR A 221 25.41 19.08 27.32
CA THR A 221 24.21 18.25 27.43
C THR A 221 23.67 18.21 28.85
N THR A 222 24.55 18.11 29.86
CA THR A 222 24.14 18.12 31.28
C THR A 222 23.60 19.49 31.69
N LEU A 223 24.16 20.58 31.15
CA LEU A 223 23.64 21.94 31.38
C LEU A 223 22.22 22.10 30.81
N VAL A 224 22.00 21.61 29.58
CA VAL A 224 20.70 21.66 28.93
C VAL A 224 19.69 20.72 29.61
N ALA A 225 20.11 19.54 30.05
CA ALA A 225 19.25 18.58 30.77
C ALA A 225 18.78 19.15 32.12
N SER A 226 19.66 19.83 32.83
CA SER A 226 19.32 20.45 34.12
C SER A 226 18.31 21.59 33.95
N PHE A 227 18.41 22.30 32.83
CA PHE A 227 17.41 23.27 32.44
C PHE A 227 16.09 22.60 32.02
N ALA A 228 16.14 21.55 31.19
CA ALA A 228 14.95 20.83 30.74
C ALA A 228 14.14 20.30 31.93
N GLY A 229 14.83 19.79 32.97
CA GLY A 229 14.22 19.35 34.23
C GLY A 229 13.37 20.39 34.95
N LEU A 230 13.57 21.70 34.70
CA LEU A 230 12.75 22.79 35.23
C LEU A 230 11.39 22.89 34.53
N PHE A 231 11.30 22.42 33.29
CA PHE A 231 10.11 22.49 32.45
C PHE A 231 9.44 21.12 32.22
N GLY A 232 10.00 20.05 32.79
CA GLY A 232 9.52 18.68 32.67
C GLY A 232 10.57 17.74 32.09
N LEU A 233 10.16 16.76 31.29
CA LEU A 233 11.10 15.89 30.59
C LEU A 233 11.85 16.57 29.43
N THR A 234 11.46 17.79 29.03
CA THR A 234 12.00 18.47 27.83
C THR A 234 11.93 20.00 27.91
N LEU A 235 12.53 20.70 26.94
CA LEU A 235 12.41 22.14 26.77
C LEU A 235 10.98 22.55 26.33
N PRO A 236 10.47 23.72 26.76
CA PRO A 236 9.22 24.27 26.25
C PRO A 236 9.23 24.45 24.74
N PHE A 237 8.05 24.42 24.12
CA PHE A 237 7.94 24.59 22.67
C PHE A 237 8.55 25.90 22.16
N GLY A 238 8.48 26.96 22.99
CA GLY A 238 9.08 28.26 22.71
C GLY A 238 10.56 28.16 22.31
N PHE A 239 11.33 27.31 23.00
CA PHE A 239 12.74 27.08 22.69
C PHE A 239 12.91 26.53 21.28
N TYR A 240 12.19 25.46 20.93
CA TYR A 240 12.27 24.87 19.58
C TYR A 240 11.87 25.85 18.46
N THR A 241 10.93 26.75 18.72
CA THR A 241 10.57 27.82 17.77
C THR A 241 11.66 28.88 17.62
N GLY A 242 12.36 29.22 18.71
CA GLY A 242 13.47 30.18 18.72
C GLY A 242 14.73 29.65 18.01
N LEU A 243 14.97 28.34 18.10
CA LEU A 243 16.08 27.67 17.41
C LEU A 243 16.00 27.82 15.88
N THR A 244 14.79 27.98 15.32
CA THR A 244 14.61 28.19 13.88
C THR A 244 13.49 29.19 13.57
N SER A 245 13.86 30.35 13.03
CA SER A 245 12.92 31.40 12.60
C SER A 245 11.79 30.89 11.69
N THR A 246 12.05 29.83 10.92
CA THR A 246 11.06 29.23 10.02
C THR A 246 10.08 28.28 10.71
N VAL A 247 10.43 27.67 11.86
CA VAL A 247 9.47 26.94 12.70
C VAL A 247 8.58 27.94 13.45
N ALA A 248 9.13 29.07 13.91
CA ALA A 248 8.31 30.14 14.49
C ALA A 248 7.23 30.66 13.53
N VAL A 249 7.56 30.85 12.24
CA VAL A 249 6.58 31.23 11.21
C VAL A 249 5.58 30.10 10.97
N LEU A 250 6.08 28.87 10.81
CA LEU A 250 5.20 27.72 10.55
C LEU A 250 4.24 27.44 11.70
N ALA A 251 4.63 27.67 12.95
CA ALA A 251 3.84 27.42 14.14
C ALA A 251 2.94 28.60 14.55
N ASN A 252 2.95 29.71 13.78
CA ASN A 252 2.17 30.89 14.12
C ASN A 252 0.68 30.70 13.73
N PRO A 253 -0.27 30.86 14.67
CA PRO A 253 -1.71 30.71 14.41
C PRO A 253 -2.23 31.56 13.26
N LEU A 254 -1.67 32.76 13.05
CA LEU A 254 -2.08 33.67 11.97
C LEU A 254 -1.78 33.10 10.57
N PHE A 255 -0.76 32.24 10.46
CA PHE A 255 -0.42 31.59 9.19
C PHE A 255 -1.13 30.24 9.03
N ILE A 256 -1.26 29.45 10.10
CA ILE A 256 -1.82 28.10 10.00
C ILE A 256 -3.36 28.10 9.92
N ILE A 257 -4.06 28.91 10.72
CA ILE A 257 -5.54 28.86 10.78
C ILE A 257 -6.18 29.16 9.42
N PRO A 258 -5.83 30.26 8.72
CA PRO A 258 -6.37 30.52 7.38
C PRO A 258 -5.94 29.46 6.36
N MET A 259 -4.75 28.88 6.52
CA MET A 259 -4.23 27.85 5.62
C MET A 259 -4.97 26.51 5.77
N LEU A 260 -5.30 26.09 7.00
CA LEU A 260 -6.09 24.89 7.27
C LEU A 260 -7.53 25.05 6.79
N LEU A 261 -8.12 26.24 6.99
CA LEU A 261 -9.48 26.54 6.53
C LEU A 261 -9.57 26.71 5.01
N GLY A 262 -8.53 27.27 4.36
CA GLY A 262 -8.54 27.56 2.92
C GLY A 262 -7.94 26.48 2.01
N GLY A 263 -6.99 25.66 2.49
CA GLY A 263 -6.24 24.70 1.68
C GLY A 263 -6.44 23.22 2.01
N GLY A 264 -7.20 22.92 3.07
CA GLY A 264 -7.60 21.55 3.43
C GLY A 264 -6.45 20.59 3.74
N TYR A 265 -6.74 19.29 3.67
CA TYR A 265 -5.86 18.19 4.09
C TYR A 265 -4.52 18.11 3.32
N LEU A 266 -4.47 18.59 2.07
CA LEU A 266 -3.24 18.53 1.25
C LEU A 266 -2.15 19.46 1.78
N LEU A 267 -2.48 20.71 2.12
CA LEU A 267 -1.50 21.64 2.71
C LEU A 267 -1.09 21.20 4.12
N TYR A 268 -2.00 20.60 4.88
CA TYR A 268 -1.69 20.05 6.20
C TYR A 268 -0.54 19.03 6.16
N ASN A 269 -0.63 18.00 5.31
CA ASN A 269 0.44 17.00 5.21
C ASN A 269 1.76 17.60 4.72
N HIS A 270 1.71 18.54 3.77
CA HIS A 270 2.92 19.21 3.29
C HIS A 270 3.61 20.02 4.39
N GLN A 271 2.85 20.79 5.16
CA GLN A 271 3.41 21.59 6.25
C GLN A 271 3.90 20.74 7.40
N ASN A 272 3.22 19.63 7.71
CA ASN A 272 3.71 18.71 8.72
C ASN A 272 5.07 18.11 8.32
N LYS A 273 5.23 17.72 7.05
CA LYS A 273 6.53 17.26 6.54
C LYS A 273 7.59 18.36 6.53
N SER A 274 7.22 19.59 6.18
CA SER A 274 8.10 20.77 6.20
C SER A 274 8.59 21.10 7.62
N LEU A 275 7.69 21.07 8.60
CA LEU A 275 7.97 21.24 10.01
C LEU A 275 8.95 20.16 10.51
N LYS A 276 8.63 18.88 10.30
CA LYS A 276 9.51 17.77 10.70
C LYS A 276 10.90 17.88 10.07
N SER A 277 10.97 18.22 8.78
CA SER A 277 12.24 18.45 8.08
C SER A 277 13.07 19.58 8.71
N LYS A 278 12.43 20.65 9.19
CA LYS A 278 13.09 21.77 9.90
C LYS A 278 13.51 21.42 11.33
N LEU A 279 12.87 20.45 11.96
CA LEU A 279 13.28 19.93 13.26
C LEU A 279 14.48 18.98 13.18
N LEU A 280 14.81 18.44 11.98
CA LEU A 280 15.89 17.46 11.82
C LEU A 280 17.24 17.91 12.42
N PRO A 281 17.73 19.15 12.25
CA PRO A 281 18.98 19.58 12.89
C PRO A 281 18.95 19.46 14.42
N ILE A 282 17.80 19.75 15.05
CA ILE A 282 17.60 19.64 16.50
C ILE A 282 17.54 18.16 16.90
N ILE A 283 16.82 17.33 16.14
CA ILE A 283 16.75 15.88 16.35
C ILE A 283 18.13 15.24 16.25
N ILE A 284 18.91 15.59 15.23
CA ILE A 284 20.28 15.09 15.05
C ILE A 284 21.18 15.49 16.21
N MET A 285 21.04 16.71 16.72
CA MET A 285 21.72 17.15 17.94
C MET A 285 21.30 16.31 19.16
N GLN A 286 20.00 16.15 19.41
CA GLN A 286 19.48 15.40 20.56
C GLN A 286 19.87 13.92 20.52
N ILE A 287 19.95 13.32 19.33
CA ILE A 287 20.46 11.95 19.17
C ILE A 287 21.96 11.91 19.49
N SER A 288 22.73 12.87 18.96
CA SER A 288 24.19 12.80 18.97
C SER A 288 24.81 13.19 20.31
N LEU A 289 24.24 14.16 21.01
CA LEU A 289 24.82 14.74 22.22
C LEU A 289 25.05 13.72 23.35
N PRO A 290 24.08 12.85 23.72
CA PRO A 290 24.29 11.87 24.80
C PRO A 290 25.47 10.94 24.54
N TYR A 291 25.58 10.41 23.32
CA TYR A 291 26.68 9.53 22.92
C TYR A 291 28.04 10.23 22.98
N MET A 292 28.09 11.47 22.50
CA MET A 292 29.32 12.27 22.50
C MET A 292 29.72 12.71 23.92
N SER A 293 28.75 12.92 24.82
CA SER A 293 28.96 13.19 26.25
C SER A 293 29.57 12.01 26.99
N ASN A 294 29.13 10.79 26.67
CA ASN A 294 29.57 9.55 27.34
C ASN A 294 30.90 9.00 26.79
N GLY A 295 31.71 9.83 26.13
CA GLY A 295 33.03 9.43 25.63
C GLY A 295 33.02 8.57 24.35
N GLY A 296 31.85 8.31 23.76
CA GLY A 296 31.73 7.60 22.48
C GLY A 296 32.17 6.14 22.52
N GLU A 297 31.73 5.39 23.54
CA GLU A 297 32.04 3.97 23.70
C GLU A 297 31.56 3.11 22.50
N SER A 298 32.21 1.96 22.30
CA SER A 298 31.83 0.99 21.27
C SER A 298 30.41 0.48 21.50
N VAL A 299 29.53 0.68 20.52
CA VAL A 299 28.11 0.26 20.59
C VAL A 299 27.90 -1.01 19.78
N SER A 300 27.07 -1.93 20.30
CA SER A 300 26.65 -3.10 19.52
C SER A 300 25.47 -2.77 18.61
N PHE A 301 25.65 -2.97 17.30
CA PHE A 301 24.59 -2.85 16.30
C PHE A 301 23.65 -4.07 16.27
N HIS A 302 24.00 -5.16 16.96
CA HIS A 302 23.27 -6.43 16.84
C HIS A 302 21.76 -6.32 17.14
N PRO A 303 21.29 -5.62 18.20
CA PRO A 303 19.84 -5.50 18.45
C PRO A 303 19.09 -4.73 17.37
N PHE A 304 19.73 -3.71 16.79
CA PHE A 304 19.16 -2.92 15.69
C PHE A 304 19.09 -3.77 14.41
N LEU A 305 20.19 -4.45 14.07
CA LEU A 305 20.27 -5.32 12.90
C LEU A 305 19.25 -6.45 12.98
N GLN A 306 19.12 -7.10 14.13
CA GLN A 306 18.14 -8.18 14.35
C GLN A 306 16.70 -7.70 14.17
N GLU A 307 16.35 -6.52 14.69
CA GLU A 307 15.01 -5.94 14.53
C GLU A 307 14.70 -5.64 13.05
N TRP A 308 15.66 -5.05 12.33
CA TRP A 308 15.48 -4.77 10.92
C TRP A 308 15.47 -6.04 10.06
N GLU A 309 16.33 -7.01 10.36
CA GLU A 309 16.41 -8.30 9.66
C GLU A 309 15.08 -9.05 9.78
N GLY A 310 14.44 -9.08 10.96
CA GLY A 310 13.11 -9.67 11.11
C GLY A 310 12.02 -9.00 10.25
N ARG A 311 12.08 -7.67 10.07
CA ARG A 311 11.17 -6.93 9.17
C ARG A 311 11.43 -7.25 7.71
N TYR A 312 12.71 -7.34 7.33
CA TYR A 312 13.14 -7.67 5.98
C TYR A 312 12.79 -9.11 5.60
N GLU A 313 13.06 -10.08 6.48
CA GLU A 313 12.72 -11.49 6.28
C GLU A 313 11.22 -11.70 6.10
N ASN A 314 10.39 -11.02 6.90
CA ASN A 314 8.92 -11.06 6.74
C ASN A 314 8.49 -10.56 5.35
N ASP A 315 9.11 -9.50 4.81
CA ASP A 315 8.81 -9.04 3.45
C ASP A 315 9.24 -10.05 2.38
N VAL A 316 10.43 -10.66 2.56
CA VAL A 316 10.94 -11.72 1.67
C VAL A 316 9.99 -12.93 1.67
N GLU A 317 9.59 -13.43 2.83
CA GLU A 317 8.66 -14.55 2.97
C GLU A 317 7.31 -14.28 2.28
N LEU A 318 6.73 -13.08 2.49
CA LEU A 318 5.48 -12.69 1.84
C LEU A 318 5.61 -12.64 0.31
N ARG A 319 6.76 -12.23 -0.22
CA ARG A 319 7.02 -12.21 -1.67
C ARG A 319 7.23 -13.61 -2.23
N GLU A 320 7.94 -14.48 -1.51
CA GLU A 320 8.10 -15.87 -1.91
C GLU A 320 6.75 -16.59 -2.01
N GLU A 321 5.85 -16.36 -1.04
CA GLU A 321 4.47 -16.85 -1.10
C GLU A 321 3.69 -16.28 -2.29
N LEU A 322 3.85 -14.98 -2.58
CA LEU A 322 3.21 -14.36 -3.75
C LEU A 322 3.73 -14.96 -5.07
N GLU A 323 5.02 -15.25 -5.17
CA GLU A 323 5.59 -15.93 -6.34
C GLU A 323 5.10 -17.38 -6.48
N LYS A 324 4.96 -18.12 -5.37
CA LYS A 324 4.36 -19.47 -5.38
C LYS A 324 2.93 -19.41 -5.93
N ILE A 325 2.10 -18.50 -5.38
CA ILE A 325 0.73 -18.29 -5.85
C ILE A 325 0.69 -17.90 -7.32
N ALA A 326 1.59 -17.02 -7.78
CA ALA A 326 1.65 -16.62 -9.19
C ALA A 326 1.93 -17.82 -10.11
N ARG A 327 2.87 -18.70 -9.74
CA ARG A 327 3.16 -19.94 -10.48
C ARG A 327 1.95 -20.88 -10.52
N GLU A 328 1.26 -21.04 -9.40
CA GLU A 328 0.04 -21.85 -9.32
C GLU A 328 -1.09 -21.27 -10.18
N GLN A 329 -1.29 -19.96 -10.15
CA GLN A 329 -2.28 -19.27 -11.00
C GLN A 329 -2.01 -19.54 -12.48
N ASP A 330 -0.76 -19.44 -12.93
CA ASP A 330 -0.40 -19.68 -14.33
C ASP A 330 -0.60 -21.14 -14.72
N PHE A 331 -0.32 -22.08 -13.82
CA PHE A 331 -0.59 -23.50 -14.03
C PHE A 331 -2.10 -23.78 -14.16
N VAL A 332 -2.92 -23.26 -13.25
CA VAL A 332 -4.39 -23.42 -13.28
C VAL A 332 -4.99 -22.76 -14.53
N ARG A 333 -4.53 -21.56 -14.91
CA ARG A 333 -4.96 -20.89 -16.14
C ARG A 333 -4.66 -21.73 -17.39
N LYS A 334 -3.50 -22.37 -17.43
CA LYS A 334 -3.15 -23.29 -18.52
C LYS A 334 -4.11 -24.48 -18.57
N GLN A 335 -4.41 -25.10 -17.44
CA GLN A 335 -5.38 -26.20 -17.39
C GLN A 335 -6.78 -25.77 -17.84
N ILE A 336 -7.27 -24.61 -17.40
CA ILE A 336 -8.55 -24.05 -17.86
C ILE A 336 -8.54 -23.89 -19.38
N SER A 337 -7.48 -23.31 -19.94
CA SER A 337 -7.35 -23.15 -21.40
C SER A 337 -7.38 -24.49 -22.14
N ASP A 338 -6.75 -25.52 -21.58
CA ASP A 338 -6.77 -26.85 -22.17
C ASP A 338 -8.15 -27.52 -22.08
N CYS A 339 -8.89 -27.35 -20.97
CA CYS A 339 -10.30 -27.76 -20.88
C CYS A 339 -11.16 -27.04 -21.93
N GLU A 340 -10.97 -25.74 -22.13
CA GLU A 340 -11.71 -24.96 -23.14
C GLU A 340 -11.46 -25.47 -24.55
N LYS A 341 -10.22 -25.82 -24.89
CA LYS A 341 -9.89 -26.43 -26.18
C LYS A 341 -10.58 -27.78 -26.35
N ARG A 342 -10.56 -28.64 -25.32
CA ARG A 342 -11.23 -29.96 -25.38
C ARG A 342 -12.74 -29.82 -25.53
N ILE A 343 -13.38 -28.93 -24.76
CA ILE A 343 -14.82 -28.64 -24.90
C ILE A 343 -15.14 -28.13 -26.32
N LYS A 344 -14.30 -27.26 -26.89
CA LYS A 344 -14.48 -26.76 -28.25
C LYS A 344 -14.38 -27.87 -29.29
N ASP A 345 -13.41 -28.77 -29.17
CA ASP A 345 -13.25 -29.94 -30.05
C ASP A 345 -14.44 -30.91 -29.91
N LEU A 346 -14.87 -31.21 -28.68
CA LEU A 346 -16.04 -32.03 -28.41
C LEU A 346 -17.31 -31.42 -29.01
N ASN A 347 -17.50 -30.10 -28.93
CA ASN A 347 -18.62 -29.41 -29.58
C ASN A 347 -18.61 -29.60 -31.10
N ALA A 348 -17.45 -29.48 -31.75
CA ALA A 348 -17.33 -29.71 -33.19
C ALA A 348 -17.69 -31.15 -33.57
N ARG A 349 -17.25 -32.13 -32.77
CA ARG A 349 -17.58 -33.55 -32.97
C ARG A 349 -19.07 -33.83 -32.75
N VAL A 350 -19.67 -33.27 -31.71
CA VAL A 350 -21.12 -33.37 -31.45
C VAL A 350 -21.91 -32.84 -32.65
N MET A 351 -21.59 -31.64 -33.13
CA MET A 351 -22.26 -31.05 -34.30
C MET A 351 -22.11 -31.93 -35.56
N SER A 352 -20.92 -32.52 -35.77
CA SER A 352 -20.67 -33.42 -36.88
C SER A 352 -21.53 -34.69 -36.80
N GLU A 353 -21.59 -35.33 -35.63
CA GLU A 353 -22.39 -36.55 -35.40
C GLU A 353 -23.89 -36.29 -35.46
N GLU A 354 -24.37 -35.14 -34.97
CA GLU A 354 -25.75 -34.69 -35.14
C GLU A 354 -26.11 -34.54 -36.63
N GLY A 355 -25.19 -34.01 -37.44
CA GLY A 355 -25.33 -33.92 -38.89
C GLY A 355 -25.43 -35.30 -39.56
N VAL A 356 -24.61 -36.28 -39.14
CA VAL A 356 -24.70 -37.66 -39.63
C VAL A 356 -26.05 -38.26 -39.27
N LEU A 357 -26.48 -38.15 -38.02
CA LEU A 357 -27.75 -38.68 -37.54
C LEU A 357 -28.94 -38.11 -38.30
N GLU A 358 -28.94 -36.80 -38.57
CA GLU A 358 -30.00 -36.16 -39.35
C GLU A 358 -29.97 -36.62 -40.81
N SER A 359 -28.78 -36.74 -41.42
CA SER A 359 -28.65 -37.21 -42.79
C SER A 359 -29.19 -38.64 -42.99
N GLU A 360 -28.94 -39.55 -42.04
CA GLU A 360 -29.44 -40.93 -42.10
C GLU A 360 -30.95 -40.99 -41.86
N LYS A 361 -31.49 -40.18 -40.93
CA LYS A 361 -32.95 -40.02 -40.79
C LYS A 361 -33.60 -39.53 -42.07
N GLN A 362 -33.01 -38.54 -42.74
CA GLN A 362 -33.54 -38.03 -44.02
C GLN A 362 -33.49 -39.07 -45.13
N ARG A 363 -32.51 -39.98 -45.14
CA ARG A 363 -32.49 -41.12 -46.07
C ARG A 363 -33.63 -42.09 -45.81
N ILE A 364 -33.92 -42.41 -44.54
CA ILE A 364 -35.07 -43.25 -44.17
C ILE A 364 -36.37 -42.54 -44.58
N LYS A 365 -36.52 -41.25 -44.24
CA LYS A 365 -37.68 -40.42 -44.58
C LYS A 365 -37.93 -40.38 -46.09
N SER A 366 -36.88 -40.17 -46.87
CA SER A 366 -36.95 -40.16 -48.33
C SER A 366 -37.34 -41.54 -48.87
N ALA A 367 -36.76 -42.61 -48.34
CA ALA A 367 -37.14 -43.96 -48.74
C ALA A 367 -38.62 -44.28 -48.45
N LEU A 368 -39.15 -43.81 -47.31
CA LEU A 368 -40.58 -43.94 -47.00
C LEU A 368 -41.47 -43.16 -47.97
N LYS A 369 -41.05 -41.99 -48.47
CA LYS A 369 -41.81 -41.20 -49.47
C LYS A 369 -41.97 -41.93 -50.80
N PHE A 370 -41.03 -42.81 -51.17
CA PHE A 370 -41.01 -43.47 -52.48
C PHE A 370 -41.27 -44.98 -52.43
N ALA A 371 -41.35 -45.58 -51.24
CA ALA A 371 -41.63 -47.00 -51.06
C ALA A 371 -43.13 -47.32 -51.23
N ASP A 372 -43.43 -48.56 -51.63
CA ASP A 372 -44.79 -49.10 -51.52
C ASP A 372 -45.10 -49.38 -50.04
N LEU A 373 -45.65 -48.38 -49.37
CA LEU A 373 -45.94 -48.40 -47.94
C LEU A 373 -46.87 -49.55 -47.54
N SER A 374 -47.75 -50.00 -48.43
CA SER A 374 -48.72 -51.08 -48.16
C SER A 374 -48.06 -52.44 -47.91
N GLN A 375 -46.82 -52.62 -48.36
CA GLN A 375 -46.06 -53.85 -48.20
C GLN A 375 -45.09 -53.83 -47.00
N LEU A 376 -44.91 -52.67 -46.36
CA LEU A 376 -43.96 -52.53 -45.25
C LEU A 376 -44.56 -53.02 -43.93
N LYS A 377 -44.03 -54.11 -43.40
CA LYS A 377 -44.31 -54.61 -42.05
C LYS A 377 -43.23 -54.14 -41.08
N VAL A 378 -43.48 -53.01 -40.43
CA VAL A 378 -42.54 -52.37 -39.49
C VAL A 378 -43.01 -52.55 -38.04
N SER A 379 -44.19 -52.02 -37.70
CA SER A 379 -44.82 -52.17 -36.39
C SER A 379 -46.31 -51.77 -36.45
N GLU A 380 -47.06 -52.06 -35.38
CA GLU A 380 -48.46 -51.63 -35.26
C GLU A 380 -48.61 -50.09 -35.18
N PRO A 381 -47.82 -49.34 -34.38
CA PRO A 381 -47.79 -47.88 -34.42
C PRO A 381 -47.47 -47.31 -35.81
N PHE A 382 -46.50 -47.90 -36.51
CA PHE A 382 -46.14 -47.50 -37.86
C PHE A 382 -47.31 -47.65 -38.82
N SER A 383 -48.04 -48.77 -38.74
CA SER A 383 -49.19 -49.04 -39.63
C SER A 383 -50.31 -48.02 -39.43
N LYS A 384 -50.58 -47.63 -38.17
CA LYS A 384 -51.56 -46.59 -37.84
C LYS A 384 -51.13 -45.22 -38.37
N ARG A 385 -49.86 -44.85 -38.22
CA ARG A 385 -49.31 -43.57 -38.71
C ARG A 385 -49.23 -43.52 -40.24
N MET A 386 -48.91 -44.65 -40.87
CA MET A 386 -48.95 -44.83 -42.32
C MET A 386 -50.35 -44.59 -42.88
N GLN A 387 -51.40 -45.12 -42.23
CA GLN A 387 -52.79 -44.84 -42.64
C GLN A 387 -53.13 -43.36 -42.52
N LEU A 388 -52.76 -42.71 -41.41
CA LEU A 388 -52.96 -41.27 -41.22
C LEU A 388 -52.22 -40.44 -42.28
N TYR A 389 -50.99 -40.84 -42.63
CA TYR A 389 -50.22 -40.23 -43.70
C TYR A 389 -50.91 -40.36 -45.07
N LEU A 390 -51.33 -41.58 -45.45
CA LEU A 390 -52.01 -41.85 -46.71
C LEU A 390 -53.34 -41.11 -46.82
N ASN A 391 -54.15 -41.08 -45.76
CA ASN A 391 -55.39 -40.33 -45.71
C ASN A 391 -55.13 -38.82 -45.90
N THR A 392 -54.07 -38.29 -45.24
CA THR A 392 -53.69 -36.88 -45.39
C THR A 392 -53.25 -36.57 -46.83
N LEU A 393 -52.53 -37.47 -47.51
CA LEU A 393 -52.19 -37.31 -48.93
C LEU A 393 -53.42 -37.35 -49.83
N GLU A 394 -54.40 -38.21 -49.54
CA GLU A 394 -55.65 -38.29 -50.27
C GLU A 394 -56.45 -36.98 -50.13
N GLU A 395 -56.53 -36.41 -48.92
CA GLU A 395 -57.13 -35.11 -48.65
C GLU A 395 -56.43 -33.97 -49.40
N ILE A 396 -55.09 -33.95 -49.43
CA ILE A 396 -54.33 -32.98 -50.24
C ILE A 396 -54.73 -33.13 -51.72
N SER A 397 -54.80 -34.38 -52.22
CA SER A 397 -55.17 -34.65 -53.61
C SER A 397 -56.61 -34.23 -53.94
N SER A 398 -57.54 -34.34 -52.99
CA SER A 398 -58.94 -33.93 -53.18
C SER A 398 -59.09 -32.41 -53.19
N ILE A 399 -58.36 -31.68 -52.32
CA ILE A 399 -58.26 -30.21 -52.33
C ILE A 399 -57.61 -29.73 -53.65
N MET A 400 -56.60 -30.44 -54.17
CA MET A 400 -55.99 -30.11 -55.46
C MET A 400 -56.91 -30.42 -56.66
N ARG A 401 -57.74 -31.47 -56.59
CA ARG A 401 -58.71 -31.81 -57.65
C ARG A 401 -59.88 -30.83 -57.66
N SER A 402 -60.40 -30.41 -56.51
CA SER A 402 -61.45 -29.38 -56.42
C SER A 402 -60.98 -28.04 -56.99
N LYS A 403 -59.69 -27.70 -56.84
CA LYS A 403 -59.03 -26.55 -57.50
C LYS A 403 -59.03 -26.63 -59.03
N LYS A 404 -58.95 -27.83 -59.62
CA LYS A 404 -58.91 -28.02 -61.09
C LYS A 404 -60.30 -27.92 -61.74
N VAL A 405 -61.37 -28.13 -60.96
CA VAL A 405 -62.76 -28.13 -61.44
C VAL A 405 -63.40 -26.74 -61.40
N SER A 406 -62.93 -25.78 -60.58
CA SER A 406 -63.50 -24.42 -60.50
C SER A 406 -62.98 -23.42 -61.56
N ASN A 407 -62.11 -23.85 -62.48
CA ASN A 407 -61.43 -22.98 -63.43
C ASN A 407 -62.16 -22.77 -64.78
N SER A 408 -63.47 -22.99 -64.86
CA SER A 408 -64.26 -22.86 -66.10
C SER A 408 -65.54 -22.01 -65.97
N SER A 409 -65.41 -20.71 -65.68
CA SER A 409 -66.37 -19.66 -66.08
C SER A 409 -65.87 -18.26 -65.68
N SER A 410 -66.19 -17.22 -66.46
CA SER A 410 -65.54 -15.90 -66.42
C SER A 410 -66.36 -14.78 -65.75
N GLY A 411 -65.82 -14.15 -64.70
CA GLY A 411 -66.28 -12.86 -64.15
C GLY A 411 -65.22 -12.15 -63.29
N PHE A 412 -65.13 -10.81 -63.32
CA PHE A 412 -64.09 -10.02 -62.63
C PHE A 412 -64.19 -10.09 -61.08
N PHE A 413 -65.41 -10.12 -60.52
CA PHE A 413 -65.65 -10.30 -59.08
C PHE A 413 -65.33 -11.73 -58.60
N GLU A 414 -65.54 -12.77 -59.42
CA GLU A 414 -65.14 -14.15 -59.13
C GLU A 414 -63.62 -14.33 -59.13
N ARG A 415 -62.85 -13.52 -59.88
CA ARG A 415 -61.37 -13.57 -59.84
C ARG A 415 -60.81 -13.10 -58.49
N ILE A 416 -61.46 -12.14 -57.83
CA ILE A 416 -61.05 -11.65 -56.50
C ILE A 416 -61.39 -12.70 -55.42
N GLY A 417 -62.59 -13.29 -55.50
CA GLY A 417 -63.01 -14.41 -54.64
C GLY A 417 -62.14 -15.66 -54.83
N ASN A 418 -61.86 -16.03 -56.09
CA ASN A 418 -60.98 -17.15 -56.44
C ASN A 418 -59.53 -16.90 -56.04
N SER A 419 -59.04 -15.65 -56.01
CA SER A 419 -57.70 -15.35 -55.50
C SER A 419 -57.61 -15.53 -53.98
N LEU A 420 -58.67 -15.18 -53.24
CA LEU A 420 -58.76 -15.37 -51.78
C LEU A 420 -58.93 -16.86 -51.41
N THR A 421 -59.77 -17.61 -52.12
CA THR A 421 -59.96 -19.06 -51.90
C THR A 421 -58.77 -19.88 -52.39
N ASN A 422 -58.07 -19.46 -53.44
CA ASN A 422 -56.81 -20.09 -53.85
C ASN A 422 -55.70 -19.82 -52.82
N PHE A 423 -55.68 -18.65 -52.20
CA PHE A 423 -54.75 -18.35 -51.11
C PHE A 423 -55.08 -19.21 -49.87
N SER A 424 -56.35 -19.27 -49.44
CA SER A 424 -56.76 -20.13 -48.31
C SER A 424 -56.50 -21.60 -48.58
N SER A 425 -56.88 -22.12 -49.76
CA SER A 425 -56.62 -23.51 -50.13
C SER A 425 -55.12 -23.82 -50.26
N SER A 426 -54.30 -22.84 -50.65
CA SER A 426 -52.84 -22.99 -50.64
C SER A 426 -52.26 -23.01 -49.23
N LEU A 427 -52.87 -22.29 -48.28
CA LEU A 427 -52.52 -22.37 -46.87
C LEU A 427 -52.97 -23.72 -46.27
N ASP A 428 -54.17 -24.19 -46.59
CA ASP A 428 -54.70 -25.49 -46.16
C ASP A 428 -53.85 -26.65 -46.70
N ILE A 429 -53.43 -26.59 -47.96
CA ILE A 429 -52.50 -27.56 -48.55
C ILE A 429 -51.17 -27.53 -47.80
N LYS A 430 -50.58 -26.36 -47.56
CA LYS A 430 -49.32 -26.24 -46.81
C LYS A 430 -49.44 -26.75 -45.38
N GLU A 431 -50.57 -26.50 -44.72
CA GLU A 431 -50.87 -27.01 -43.39
C GLU A 431 -50.95 -28.54 -43.39
N LYS A 432 -51.66 -29.13 -44.36
CA LYS A 432 -51.73 -30.59 -44.51
C LYS A 432 -50.43 -31.23 -44.96
N GLU A 433 -49.62 -30.56 -45.79
CA GLU A 433 -48.26 -30.99 -46.14
C GLU A 433 -47.38 -31.06 -44.89
N LYS A 434 -47.49 -30.07 -43.98
CA LYS A 434 -46.80 -30.09 -42.69
C LYS A 434 -47.27 -31.22 -41.78
N ILE A 435 -48.57 -31.51 -41.76
CA ILE A 435 -49.13 -32.64 -41.01
C ILE A 435 -48.64 -33.98 -41.60
N ALA A 436 -48.63 -34.12 -42.92
CA ALA A 436 -48.13 -35.31 -43.60
C ALA A 436 -46.63 -35.53 -43.36
N ASP A 437 -45.83 -34.46 -43.39
CA ASP A 437 -44.40 -34.53 -43.11
C ASP A 437 -44.13 -34.89 -41.64
N SER A 438 -44.97 -34.41 -40.70
CA SER A 438 -44.94 -34.81 -39.29
C SER A 438 -45.24 -36.30 -39.09
N TYR A 439 -46.25 -36.85 -39.78
CA TYR A 439 -46.49 -38.30 -39.75
C TYR A 439 -45.32 -39.10 -40.32
N LEU A 440 -44.67 -38.58 -41.35
CA LEU A 440 -43.46 -39.17 -41.92
C LEU A 440 -42.30 -39.20 -40.92
N ASP A 441 -42.08 -38.12 -40.17
CA ASP A 441 -41.07 -38.08 -39.10
C ASP A 441 -41.38 -39.11 -38.00
N MET A 442 -42.65 -39.20 -37.60
CA MET A 442 -43.08 -40.22 -36.65
C MET A 442 -42.91 -41.65 -37.19
N MET A 443 -43.11 -41.87 -38.49
CA MET A 443 -42.86 -43.16 -39.13
C MET A 443 -41.36 -43.49 -39.21
N VAL A 444 -40.49 -42.50 -39.42
CA VAL A 444 -39.03 -42.68 -39.32
C VAL A 444 -38.66 -43.15 -37.92
N ASP A 445 -39.20 -42.53 -36.87
CA ASP A 445 -38.98 -42.97 -35.50
C ASP A 445 -39.46 -44.39 -35.26
N ASP A 446 -40.60 -44.80 -35.80
CA ASP A 446 -41.07 -46.19 -35.66
C ASP A 446 -40.16 -47.19 -36.37
N VAL A 447 -39.61 -46.84 -37.55
CA VAL A 447 -38.61 -47.67 -38.25
C VAL A 447 -37.35 -47.81 -37.40
N LEU A 448 -36.89 -46.72 -36.78
CA LEU A 448 -35.70 -46.72 -35.92
C LEU A 448 -35.85 -47.60 -34.67
N HIS A 449 -37.06 -47.78 -34.15
CA HIS A 449 -37.34 -48.63 -32.98
C HIS A 449 -37.81 -50.06 -33.35
N SER A 450 -37.95 -50.36 -34.65
CA SER A 450 -38.40 -51.67 -35.13
C SER A 450 -37.26 -52.66 -35.33
N GLN A 451 -37.62 -53.95 -35.44
CA GLN A 451 -36.73 -55.04 -35.89
C GLN A 451 -36.91 -55.37 -37.39
N SER A 452 -37.46 -54.43 -38.16
CA SER A 452 -37.73 -54.65 -39.59
C SER A 452 -36.43 -54.75 -40.40
N SER A 453 -36.44 -55.48 -41.52
CA SER A 453 -35.32 -55.46 -42.49
C SER A 453 -35.29 -54.17 -43.33
N PHE A 454 -36.38 -53.38 -43.32
CA PHE A 454 -36.42 -52.11 -44.04
C PHE A 454 -35.40 -51.12 -43.48
N LYS A 455 -34.45 -50.69 -44.32
CA LYS A 455 -33.43 -49.69 -43.99
C LYS A 455 -32.62 -50.01 -42.72
N GLU A 456 -32.32 -51.30 -42.54
CA GLU A 456 -31.55 -51.80 -41.40
C GLU A 456 -30.17 -51.15 -41.27
N ASN A 457 -29.47 -50.91 -42.38
CA ASN A 457 -28.15 -50.27 -42.38
C ASN A 457 -28.21 -48.84 -41.81
N GLU A 458 -29.17 -48.04 -42.28
CA GLU A 458 -29.38 -46.67 -41.80
C GLU A 458 -29.86 -46.66 -40.34
N ARG A 459 -30.70 -47.62 -39.93
CA ARG A 459 -31.07 -47.79 -38.51
C ARG A 459 -29.84 -48.08 -37.64
N ASN A 460 -29.00 -49.02 -38.04
CA ASN A 460 -27.79 -49.38 -37.31
C ASN A 460 -26.80 -48.20 -37.23
N ALA A 461 -26.67 -47.41 -38.31
CA ALA A 461 -25.88 -46.18 -38.32
C ALA A 461 -26.43 -45.14 -37.33
N VAL A 462 -27.76 -44.91 -37.30
CA VAL A 462 -28.39 -43.99 -36.34
C VAL A 462 -28.19 -44.46 -34.89
N LEU A 463 -28.34 -45.76 -34.61
CA LEU A 463 -28.09 -46.31 -33.27
C LEU A 463 -26.62 -46.16 -32.85
N SER A 464 -25.67 -46.34 -33.78
CA SER A 464 -24.25 -46.10 -33.55
C SER A 464 -23.96 -44.63 -33.24
N SER A 465 -24.42 -43.70 -34.08
CA SER A 465 -24.23 -42.26 -33.85
C SER A 465 -24.89 -41.79 -32.54
N ARG A 466 -26.05 -42.35 -32.14
CA ARG A 466 -26.66 -42.05 -30.83
C ARG A 466 -25.74 -42.44 -29.67
N ARG A 467 -25.07 -43.60 -29.74
CA ARG A 467 -24.11 -44.03 -28.70
C ARG A 467 -22.88 -43.12 -28.65
N ILE A 468 -22.33 -42.77 -29.82
CA ILE A 468 -21.20 -41.85 -29.92
C ILE A 468 -21.58 -40.48 -29.33
N LEU A 469 -22.76 -39.96 -29.68
CA LEU A 469 -23.27 -38.69 -29.16
C LEU A 469 -23.38 -38.71 -27.63
N GLN A 470 -23.94 -39.78 -27.04
CA GLN A 470 -24.01 -39.93 -25.59
C GLN A 470 -22.62 -39.91 -24.93
N GLU A 471 -21.64 -40.59 -25.52
CA GLU A 471 -20.27 -40.60 -25.01
C GLU A 471 -19.61 -39.22 -25.12
N LEU A 472 -19.78 -38.53 -26.25
CA LEU A 472 -19.24 -37.18 -26.46
C LEU A 472 -19.86 -36.17 -25.49
N LEU A 473 -21.19 -36.23 -25.27
CA LEU A 473 -21.89 -35.37 -24.33
C LEU A 473 -21.44 -35.62 -22.89
N ARG A 474 -21.21 -36.88 -22.51
CA ARG A 474 -20.66 -37.23 -21.20
C ARG A 474 -19.25 -36.64 -21.01
N LYS A 475 -18.34 -36.87 -21.95
CA LYS A 475 -16.97 -36.30 -21.90
C LYS A 475 -16.99 -34.77 -21.80
N LYS A 476 -17.90 -34.13 -22.53
CA LYS A 476 -18.09 -32.68 -22.49
C LYS A 476 -18.57 -32.21 -21.12
N ALA A 477 -19.49 -32.94 -20.49
CA ALA A 477 -19.97 -32.63 -19.14
C ALA A 477 -18.83 -32.78 -18.12
N ASP A 478 -18.04 -33.86 -18.22
CA ASP A 478 -16.88 -34.10 -17.34
C ASP A 478 -15.84 -32.96 -17.44
N ASP A 479 -15.46 -32.55 -18.67
CA ASP A 479 -14.56 -31.41 -18.89
C ASP A 479 -15.14 -30.08 -18.39
N ALA A 480 -16.46 -29.90 -18.46
CA ALA A 480 -17.13 -28.69 -17.97
C ALA A 480 -17.11 -28.61 -16.42
N VAL A 481 -17.31 -29.74 -15.74
CA VAL A 481 -17.18 -29.84 -14.28
C VAL A 481 -15.74 -29.54 -13.87
N GLN A 482 -14.75 -30.19 -14.49
CA GLN A 482 -13.34 -29.93 -14.20
C GLN A 482 -12.97 -28.46 -14.43
N LYS A 483 -13.47 -27.84 -15.51
CA LYS A 483 -13.25 -26.40 -15.75
C LYS A 483 -13.84 -25.55 -14.62
N ALA A 484 -15.03 -25.87 -14.12
CA ALA A 484 -15.67 -25.12 -13.04
C ALA A 484 -14.87 -25.21 -11.72
N GLU A 485 -14.38 -26.40 -11.38
CA GLU A 485 -13.51 -26.62 -10.22
C GLU A 485 -12.21 -25.80 -10.31
N LEU A 486 -11.55 -25.82 -11.47
CA LEU A 486 -10.34 -25.02 -11.72
C LEU A 486 -10.60 -23.51 -11.65
N GLN A 487 -11.78 -23.05 -12.08
CA GLN A 487 -12.17 -21.64 -11.99
C GLN A 487 -12.40 -21.21 -10.54
N GLU A 488 -12.98 -22.08 -9.71
CA GLU A 488 -13.12 -21.86 -8.28
C GLU A 488 -11.75 -21.78 -7.59
N GLU A 489 -10.84 -22.71 -7.92
CA GLU A 489 -9.46 -22.69 -7.43
C GLU A 489 -8.74 -21.40 -7.83
N LEU A 490 -8.85 -20.96 -9.09
CA LEU A 490 -8.27 -19.70 -9.56
C LEU A 490 -8.83 -18.49 -8.80
N SER A 491 -10.14 -18.49 -8.47
CA SER A 491 -10.76 -17.44 -7.67
C SER A 491 -10.21 -17.38 -6.24
N ARG A 492 -9.98 -18.54 -5.62
CA ARG A 492 -9.32 -18.65 -4.31
C ARG A 492 -7.90 -18.09 -4.37
N LEU A 493 -7.09 -18.51 -5.36
CA LEU A 493 -5.72 -18.03 -5.55
C LEU A 493 -5.67 -16.51 -5.79
N ASN A 494 -6.64 -15.94 -6.53
CA ASN A 494 -6.73 -14.48 -6.73
C ASN A 494 -6.99 -13.74 -5.42
N SER A 495 -7.84 -14.30 -4.55
CA SER A 495 -8.14 -13.72 -3.23
C SER A 495 -6.92 -13.75 -2.32
N GLU A 496 -6.16 -14.86 -2.34
CA GLU A 496 -4.91 -14.98 -1.59
C GLU A 496 -3.83 -14.03 -2.10
N ASN A 497 -3.62 -13.94 -3.41
CA ASN A 497 -2.70 -12.98 -4.02
C ASN A 497 -3.02 -11.54 -3.57
N SER A 498 -4.30 -11.14 -3.62
CA SER A 498 -4.74 -9.82 -3.14
C SER A 498 -4.45 -9.62 -1.65
N ARG A 499 -4.64 -10.65 -0.81
CA ARG A 499 -4.33 -10.61 0.62
C ARG A 499 -2.84 -10.41 0.87
N PHE A 500 -1.98 -11.20 0.23
CA PHE A 500 -0.52 -11.10 0.38
C PHE A 500 0.02 -9.77 -0.18
N SER A 501 -0.46 -9.33 -1.33
CA SER A 501 -0.11 -8.02 -1.90
C SER A 501 -0.48 -6.86 -0.97
N LYS A 502 -1.64 -6.93 -0.30
CA LYS A 502 -2.01 -5.93 0.73
C LYS A 502 -1.08 -5.97 1.94
N LYS A 503 -0.71 -7.17 2.42
CA LYS A 503 0.24 -7.32 3.54
C LYS A 503 1.60 -6.70 3.21
N ILE A 504 2.15 -7.00 2.03
CA ILE A 504 3.40 -6.39 1.55
C ILE A 504 3.28 -4.86 1.53
N LYS A 505 2.22 -4.32 0.94
CA LYS A 505 2.02 -2.86 0.89
C LYS A 505 1.90 -2.21 2.28
N THR A 506 1.26 -2.89 3.23
CA THR A 506 1.19 -2.41 4.61
C THR A 506 2.58 -2.43 5.24
N LEU A 507 3.32 -3.52 5.09
CA LEU A 507 4.67 -3.67 5.62
C LEU A 507 5.65 -2.64 5.04
N GLU A 508 5.60 -2.42 3.72
CA GLU A 508 6.39 -1.38 3.01
C GLU A 508 6.02 0.05 3.45
N LYS A 509 4.75 0.28 3.82
CA LYS A 509 4.29 1.58 4.32
C LYS A 509 4.78 1.83 5.74
N GLU A 510 4.78 0.80 6.58
CA GLU A 510 5.26 0.86 7.96
C GLU A 510 6.79 0.93 8.04
N ASN A 511 7.49 0.34 7.06
CA ASN A 511 8.95 0.24 7.03
C ASN A 511 9.52 0.88 5.77
N TYR A 512 9.77 2.19 5.86
CA TYR A 512 10.29 2.96 4.75
C TYR A 512 11.58 2.34 4.18
N GLY A 513 11.70 2.30 2.86
CA GLY A 513 12.87 1.78 2.17
C GLY A 513 12.82 0.28 1.84
N LEU A 514 11.89 -0.52 2.41
CA LEU A 514 11.73 -1.93 2.01
C LEU A 514 11.40 -2.07 0.52
N ALA A 515 10.47 -1.26 0.01
CA ALA A 515 10.09 -1.29 -1.41
C ALA A 515 11.26 -0.98 -2.37
N ASP A 516 12.25 -0.19 -1.93
CA ASP A 516 13.41 0.21 -2.73
C ASP A 516 14.39 -0.96 -2.98
N LEU A 517 14.32 -2.00 -2.15
CA LEU A 517 15.18 -3.19 -2.23
C LEU A 517 14.80 -4.11 -3.39
N PHE A 518 13.54 -4.06 -3.82
CA PHE A 518 12.97 -4.95 -4.84
C PHE A 518 12.60 -4.22 -6.14
N THR A 519 12.70 -2.88 -6.16
CA THR A 519 12.49 -2.10 -7.37
C THR A 519 13.75 -2.18 -8.25
N LYS A 520 13.63 -2.81 -9.43
CA LYS A 520 14.72 -2.88 -10.43
C LYS A 520 15.11 -1.47 -10.90
N ILE A 521 16.42 -1.21 -10.97
CA ILE A 521 17.04 0.02 -11.49
C ILE A 521 16.97 0.04 -13.02
#